data_AF-A0A167SZ75-F1
#
_entry.id   AF-A0A167SZ75-F1
#
_cell.length_a   1.000
_cell.length_b   1.000
_cell.length_c   1.000
_cell.angle_alpha   90.00
_cell.angle_beta   90.00
_cell.angle_gamma   90.00
#
_symmetry.space_group_name_H-M   'P 1'
#
loop_
_entity.id
_entity.type
_entity.pdbx_description
1 polymer ?
#
loop_
_entity_poly.entity_id
_entity_poly.type
_entity_poly.pdbx_seq_one_letter_code
_entity_poly.pdbx_strand_id
1 'polypeptide(L)'
;MAIAGNQSMLRVWAFGAYLSDAAYDLANALGLKLWSELQLYDALYPTAPAFVANVLVETSQQVRRINHHPSLALWAGNNEIEYGDETGDGADGAVPRPVRADTATGGVGGDA
;
A
#
# COMPACT_ATOMS: atom_id res chain seq x y z
N MET A 1 20.01 4.44 -15.88
CA MET A 1 19.26 3.33 -16.52
C MET A 1 17.79 3.67 -16.73
N ALA A 2 16.99 4.01 -15.71
CA ALA A 2 15.55 4.27 -15.87
C ALA A 2 15.21 5.33 -16.95
N ILE A 3 15.86 6.50 -16.89
CA ILE A 3 15.67 7.58 -17.89
C ILE A 3 16.08 7.13 -19.29
N ALA A 4 17.24 6.47 -19.42
CA ALA A 4 17.70 5.95 -20.70
C ALA A 4 16.75 4.87 -21.27
N GLY A 5 16.07 4.14 -20.41
CA GLY A 5 15.02 3.17 -20.76
C GLY A 5 13.64 3.78 -20.96
N ASN A 6 13.52 5.12 -20.98
CA ASN A 6 12.27 5.84 -21.19
C ASN A 6 11.15 5.49 -20.16
N GLN A 7 11.55 5.13 -18.94
CA GLN A 7 10.63 4.86 -17.83
C GLN A 7 10.18 6.16 -17.16
N SER A 8 8.92 6.23 -16.76
CA SER A 8 8.32 7.40 -16.09
C SER A 8 7.99 7.18 -14.61
N MET A 9 8.02 5.92 -14.16
CA MET A 9 7.68 5.54 -12.80
C MET A 9 8.55 4.36 -12.35
N LEU A 10 8.91 4.36 -11.06
CA LEU A 10 9.52 3.24 -10.38
C LEU A 10 8.66 2.85 -9.17
N ARG A 11 8.60 1.55 -8.90
CA ARG A 11 7.98 0.99 -7.69
C ARG A 11 9.07 0.78 -6.64
N VAL A 12 8.88 1.37 -5.47
CA VAL A 12 9.68 1.13 -4.27
C VAL A 12 9.01 0.00 -3.49
N TRP A 13 9.52 -1.21 -3.72
CA TRP A 13 8.95 -2.46 -3.20
C TRP A 13 9.18 -2.64 -1.69
N ALA A 14 8.19 -3.21 -1.00
CA ALA A 14 8.09 -3.37 0.45
C ALA A 14 9.15 -4.26 1.15
N PHE A 15 9.94 -5.06 0.42
CA PHE A 15 10.94 -5.98 1.01
C PHE A 15 12.25 -5.30 1.45
N GLY A 16 12.45 -4.05 1.02
CA GLY A 16 13.69 -3.33 1.25
C GLY A 16 13.65 -2.47 2.51
N ALA A 17 14.03 -1.21 2.32
CA ALA A 17 13.85 -0.17 3.30
C ALA A 17 13.21 1.03 2.59
N TYR A 18 12.61 1.93 3.37
CA TYR A 18 12.26 3.23 2.84
C TYR A 18 13.50 3.91 2.26
N LEU A 19 13.40 4.41 1.03
CA LEU A 19 14.52 5.09 0.40
C LEU A 19 14.94 6.35 1.18
N SER A 20 16.21 6.72 1.04
CA SER A 20 16.77 7.95 1.61
C SER A 20 16.16 9.20 0.96
N ASP A 21 16.23 10.34 1.64
CA ASP A 21 15.76 11.64 1.12
C ASP A 21 16.41 11.96 -0.23
N ALA A 22 17.71 11.68 -0.37
CA ALA A 22 18.46 11.88 -1.61
C ALA A 22 17.88 11.12 -2.82
N ALA A 23 17.25 9.96 -2.60
CA ALA A 23 16.61 9.22 -3.68
C ALA A 23 15.32 9.92 -4.15
N TYR A 24 14.53 10.47 -3.24
CA TYR A 24 13.32 11.24 -3.56
C TYR A 24 13.68 12.58 -4.20
N ASP A 25 14.74 13.25 -3.73
CA ASP A 25 15.25 14.48 -4.35
C ASP A 25 15.72 14.23 -5.79
N LEU A 26 16.43 13.13 -6.01
CA LEU A 26 16.85 12.74 -7.36
C LEU A 26 15.63 12.42 -8.24
N ALA A 27 14.63 11.71 -7.73
CA ALA A 27 13.41 11.43 -8.47
C ALA A 27 12.65 12.72 -8.82
N ASN A 28 12.59 13.70 -7.91
CA ASN A 28 12.02 15.03 -8.18
C ASN A 28 12.76 15.72 -9.33
N ALA A 29 14.10 15.78 -9.26
CA ALA A 29 14.94 16.44 -10.25
C ALA A 29 14.84 15.79 -11.65
N LEU A 30 14.65 14.47 -11.69
CA LEU A 30 14.54 13.71 -12.93
C LEU A 30 13.09 13.62 -13.46
N GLY A 31 12.10 14.11 -12.72
CA GLY A 31 10.69 13.97 -13.07
C GLY A 31 10.17 12.52 -13.03
N LEU A 32 10.83 11.65 -12.26
CA LEU A 32 10.42 10.25 -12.07
C LEU A 32 9.37 10.15 -10.97
N LYS A 33 8.31 9.40 -11.25
CA LYS A 33 7.27 9.09 -10.25
C LYS A 33 7.69 7.90 -9.42
N LEU A 34 7.35 7.93 -8.14
CA LEU A 34 7.58 6.85 -7.20
C LEU A 34 6.23 6.37 -6.65
N TRP A 35 5.97 5.09 -6.85
CA TRP A 35 4.98 4.34 -6.08
C TRP A 35 5.72 3.75 -4.89
N SER A 36 5.39 4.16 -3.67
CA SER A 36 6.07 3.71 -2.45
C SER A 36 5.18 2.81 -1.59
N GLU A 37 5.72 1.69 -1.13
CA GLU A 37 5.02 0.76 -0.24
C GLU A 37 5.44 0.93 1.22
N LEU A 38 4.49 0.69 2.14
CA LEU A 38 4.85 0.36 3.52
C LEU A 38 5.62 -0.97 3.52
N GLN A 39 6.51 -1.18 4.49
CA GLN A 39 7.38 -2.35 4.54
C GLN A 39 6.66 -3.60 5.10
N LEU A 40 5.52 -3.93 4.47
CA LEU A 40 4.68 -5.09 4.73
C LEU A 40 4.58 -5.88 3.43
N TYR A 41 5.08 -7.12 3.39
CA TYR A 41 5.13 -7.93 2.17
C TYR A 41 4.87 -9.40 2.44
N ASP A 42 4.14 -10.05 1.52
CA ASP A 42 4.05 -11.50 1.30
C ASP A 42 4.03 -12.37 2.58
N ALA A 43 3.33 -11.87 3.61
CA ALA A 43 3.22 -12.50 4.91
C ALA A 43 2.04 -11.91 5.67
N LEU A 44 1.44 -12.73 6.54
CA LEU A 44 0.52 -12.24 7.56
C LEU A 44 1.32 -11.63 8.71
N TYR A 45 0.90 -10.45 9.14
CA TYR A 45 1.53 -9.73 10.25
C TYR A 45 0.65 -9.79 11.50
N PRO A 46 1.24 -9.73 12.71
CA PRO A 46 0.46 -9.70 13.94
C PRO A 46 -0.52 -8.52 13.97
N THR A 47 -1.73 -8.75 14.49
CA THR A 47 -2.75 -7.70 14.68
C THR A 47 -2.84 -7.22 16.13
N ALA A 48 -1.94 -7.72 17.00
CA ALA A 48 -1.88 -7.32 18.40
C ALA A 48 -1.68 -5.80 18.55
N PRO A 49 -2.35 -5.13 19.50
CA PRO A 49 -2.33 -3.67 19.61
C PRO A 49 -0.93 -3.05 19.67
N ALA A 50 0.02 -3.72 20.33
CA ALA A 50 1.41 -3.25 20.43
C ALA A 50 2.13 -3.25 19.07
N PHE A 51 1.90 -4.27 18.23
CA PHE A 51 2.47 -4.33 16.89
C PHE A 51 1.84 -3.26 15.99
N VAL A 52 0.51 -3.13 16.01
CA VAL A 52 -0.20 -2.11 15.24
C VAL A 52 0.25 -0.71 15.64
N ALA A 53 0.41 -0.43 16.95
CA ALA A 53 0.93 0.84 17.43
C ALA A 53 2.35 1.13 16.90
N ASN A 54 3.21 0.11 16.84
CA ASN A 54 4.56 0.25 16.28
C ASN A 54 4.51 0.58 14.78
N VAL A 55 3.70 -0.15 13.99
CA VAL A 55 3.51 0.12 12.56
C VAL A 55 2.94 1.52 12.32
N LEU A 56 2.01 1.99 13.16
CA LEU A 56 1.45 3.34 13.06
C LEU A 56 2.51 4.42 13.30
N VAL A 57 3.42 4.21 14.27
CA VAL A 57 4.54 5.13 14.53
C VAL A 57 5.46 5.19 13.31
N GLU A 58 5.89 4.03 12.80
CA GLU A 58 6.76 3.94 11.62
C GLU A 58 6.11 4.61 10.41
N THR A 59 4.87 4.22 10.09
CA THR A 59 4.10 4.77 8.96
C THR A 59 3.97 6.29 9.08
N SER A 60 3.61 6.81 10.26
CA SER A 60 3.47 8.24 10.48
C SER A 60 4.78 9.00 10.27
N GLN A 61 5.90 8.44 10.73
CA GLN A 61 7.22 9.04 10.56
C GLN A 61 7.62 9.09 9.08
N GLN A 62 7.44 7.98 8.36
CA GLN A 62 7.83 7.88 6.96
C GLN A 62 6.95 8.75 6.06
N VAL A 63 5.62 8.70 6.25
CA VAL A 63 4.70 9.56 5.50
C VAL A 63 5.04 11.04 5.72
N ARG A 64 5.23 11.49 6.96
CA ARG A 64 5.60 12.89 7.25
C ARG A 64 6.95 13.27 6.65
N ARG A 65 7.91 12.34 6.63
CA ARG A 65 9.24 12.60 6.07
C ARG A 65 9.16 12.92 4.58
N ILE A 66 8.38 12.18 3.79
CA ILE A 66 8.48 12.25 2.31
C ILE A 66 7.24 12.77 1.58
N ASN A 67 6.11 13.08 2.26
CA ASN A 67 4.88 13.50 1.58
C ASN A 67 4.99 14.81 0.77
N HIS A 68 6.03 15.60 1.02
CA HIS A 68 6.25 16.88 0.36
C HIS A 68 7.01 16.74 -0.96
N HIS A 69 7.54 15.55 -1.28
CA HIS A 69 8.21 15.31 -2.54
C HIS A 69 7.19 15.10 -3.67
N PRO A 70 7.22 15.91 -4.74
CA PRO A 70 6.28 15.78 -5.86
C PRO A 70 6.48 14.48 -6.68
N SER A 71 7.63 13.83 -6.58
CA SER A 71 7.87 12.51 -7.17
C SER A 71 7.04 11.42 -6.52
N LEU A 72 6.65 11.55 -5.25
CA LEU A 72 5.82 10.57 -4.58
C LEU A 72 4.40 10.62 -5.13
N ALA A 73 4.09 9.67 -6.01
CA ALA A 73 2.82 9.62 -6.73
C ALA A 73 1.75 8.81 -6.00
N LEU A 74 2.16 7.78 -5.24
CA LEU A 74 1.25 6.87 -4.57
C LEU A 74 1.90 6.25 -3.32
N TRP A 75 1.10 6.09 -2.27
CA TRP A 75 1.36 5.15 -1.18
C TRP A 75 0.54 3.88 -1.38
N ALA A 76 1.19 2.72 -1.26
CA ALA A 76 0.56 1.42 -1.20
C ALA A 76 0.78 0.78 0.17
N GLY A 77 -0.26 0.13 0.71
CA GLY A 77 -0.27 -0.36 2.08
C GLY A 77 0.57 -1.62 2.31
N ASN A 78 0.83 -2.41 1.27
CA ASN A 78 1.59 -3.66 1.33
C ASN A 78 1.98 -4.16 -0.08
N ASN A 79 2.74 -5.26 -0.11
CA ASN A 79 2.90 -6.14 -1.26
C ASN A 79 2.15 -7.47 -1.05
N GLU A 80 1.22 -7.79 -1.95
CA GLU A 80 0.60 -9.12 -2.13
C GLU A 80 -0.23 -9.69 -0.95
N ILE A 81 -0.34 -8.98 0.17
CA ILE A 81 -1.06 -9.49 1.34
C ILE A 81 -2.56 -9.64 1.07
N GLU A 82 -3.16 -8.73 0.28
CA GLU A 82 -4.59 -8.80 -0.06
C GLU A 82 -4.95 -10.02 -0.91
N TYR A 83 -4.00 -10.58 -1.66
CA TYR A 83 -4.21 -11.75 -2.53
C TYR A 83 -3.92 -13.09 -1.83
N GLY A 84 -3.32 -13.08 -0.64
CA GLY A 84 -2.87 -14.28 0.07
C GLY A 84 -3.97 -15.18 0.67
N ASP A 85 -5.26 -14.89 0.45
CA ASP A 85 -6.41 -15.66 0.98
C ASP A 85 -7.23 -16.35 -0.13
N GLU A 86 -6.63 -16.66 -1.29
CA GLU A 86 -7.33 -17.41 -2.35
C GLU A 86 -7.32 -18.95 -2.12
N THR A 87 -6.49 -19.45 -1.20
CA THR A 87 -6.32 -20.89 -0.92
C THR A 87 -7.15 -21.43 0.25
N GLY A 88 -7.74 -20.56 1.08
CA GLY A 88 -8.57 -20.99 2.20
C GLY A 88 -7.87 -21.89 3.22
N ASP A 89 -6.54 -21.81 3.34
CA ASP A 89 -5.76 -22.53 4.37
C ASP A 89 -5.59 -21.73 5.68
N GLY A 90 -6.21 -20.54 5.74
CA GLY A 90 -6.85 -20.01 6.94
C GLY A 90 -6.12 -20.25 8.26
N ALA A 91 -5.02 -19.54 8.48
CA ALA A 91 -4.71 -19.05 9.82
C ALA A 91 -5.35 -17.64 9.93
N ASP A 92 -6.58 -17.64 10.46
CA ASP A 92 -7.43 -16.48 10.80
C ASP A 92 -8.19 -15.76 9.66
N GLY A 93 -9.37 -16.31 9.38
CA GLY A 93 -10.60 -15.52 9.31
C GLY A 93 -10.76 -14.57 8.11
N ALA A 94 -11.41 -15.09 7.06
CA ALA A 94 -12.00 -14.37 5.93
C ALA A 94 -12.26 -12.87 6.18
N VAL A 95 -11.45 -12.01 5.54
CA VAL A 95 -11.77 -10.60 5.41
C VAL A 95 -12.86 -10.49 4.32
N PRO A 96 -14.06 -9.99 4.62
CA PRO A 96 -15.09 -9.86 3.60
C PRO A 96 -14.63 -8.85 2.55
N ARG A 97 -14.61 -9.26 1.28
CA ARG A 97 -14.35 -8.33 0.17
C ARG A 97 -15.35 -7.18 0.22
N PRO A 98 -14.94 -5.91 0.06
CA PRO A 98 -15.87 -4.80 0.02
C PRO A 98 -16.88 -5.02 -1.11
N VAL A 99 -18.16 -5.08 -0.78
CA VAL A 99 -19.23 -5.08 -1.80
C VAL A 99 -19.14 -3.76 -2.55
N ARG A 100 -19.05 -3.82 -3.89
CA ARG A 100 -19.10 -2.61 -4.71
C ARG A 100 -20.41 -1.86 -4.41
N ALA A 101 -20.28 -0.57 -4.13
CA ALA A 101 -21.41 0.30 -3.78
C ALA A 101 -22.42 0.51 -4.93
N ASP A 102 -22.19 -0.06 -6.12
CA ASP A 102 -23.03 0.10 -7.31
C ASP A 102 -24.23 -0.87 -7.36
N THR A 103 -24.23 -1.93 -6.56
CA THR A 103 -25.32 -2.93 -6.59
C THR A 103 -26.55 -2.63 -5.70
N ALA A 104 -26.62 -1.48 -5.02
CA ALA A 104 -27.81 -1.10 -4.25
C ALA A 104 -28.80 -0.28 -5.08
N THR A 105 -29.46 -0.92 -6.06
CA THR A 105 -30.67 -0.35 -6.67
C THR A 105 -31.82 -1.36 -6.68
N GLY A 106 -32.87 -1.04 -5.91
CA GLY A 106 -34.26 -1.33 -6.24
C GLY A 106 -34.82 -2.70 -5.83
N GLY A 107 -35.69 -2.69 -4.81
CA GLY A 107 -36.57 -3.80 -4.49
C GLY A 107 -37.55 -3.47 -3.36
N VAL A 108 -38.69 -2.90 -3.72
CA VAL A 108 -39.78 -2.45 -2.83
C VAL A 108 -40.64 -3.64 -2.38
N GLY A 109 -40.94 -3.71 -1.08
CA GLY A 109 -42.24 -4.09 -0.48
C GLY A 109 -42.80 -5.51 -0.62
N GLY A 110 -43.46 -5.99 0.44
CA GLY A 110 -44.51 -7.01 0.36
C GLY A 110 -44.55 -8.02 1.51
N ASP A 111 -45.33 -7.69 2.54
CA ASP A 111 -46.23 -8.52 3.36
C ASP A 111 -45.99 -10.05 3.48
N ALA A 112 -45.79 -10.52 4.71
CA ALA A 112 -46.64 -11.47 5.45
C ALA A 112 -46.12 -11.69 6.88
#